data_AF-A0A7S0GAE6-F1
#
_entry.id   AF-A0A7S0GAE6-F1
#
_cell.length_a   1.000
_cell.length_b   1.000
_cell.length_c   1.000
_cell.angle_alpha   90.00
_cell.angle_beta   90.00
_cell.angle_gamma   90.00
#
_symmetry.space_group_name_H-M   'P 1'
#
loop_
_entity.id
_entity.type
_entity.pdbx_description
1 polymer ?
#
loop_
_entity_poly.entity_id
_entity_poly.type
_entity_poly.pdbx_seq_one_letter_code
_entity_poly.pdbx_strand_id
1 'polypeptide(L)'
;GVSDAPTVQFLKEKNIPVYLSSCFTQMINMYQGENDNVKSARRNDIVVVDVDPELLPKEIRDVAKYYSAKVDDDKKLSRKERLKHAYRLLRIYASETKVLITSRIHAALPASVQGVPVIFVEQKLLPGGGGGRTKG
;
A
#
# COMPACT_ATOMS: atom_id res chain seq x y z
N GLY A 1 12.59 -11.19 11.09
CA GLY A 1 11.15 -11.26 10.78
C GLY A 1 10.97 -11.27 9.29
N VAL A 2 10.03 -12.06 8.81
CA VAL A 2 9.69 -12.23 7.39
C VAL A 2 8.19 -12.11 7.24
N SER A 3 7.72 -11.49 6.16
CA SER A 3 6.30 -11.14 5.94
C SER A 3 5.42 -12.24 5.35
N ASP A 4 6.01 -13.31 4.85
CA ASP A 4 5.31 -14.36 4.10
C ASP A 4 5.81 -15.76 4.46
N ALA A 5 4.90 -16.72 4.44
CA ALA A 5 5.18 -18.11 4.80
C ALA A 5 6.19 -18.81 3.87
N PRO A 6 6.14 -18.61 2.52
CA PRO A 6 7.12 -19.23 1.62
C PRO A 6 8.56 -18.83 1.94
N THR A 7 8.82 -17.54 2.22
CA THR A 7 10.17 -17.08 2.58
C THR A 7 10.62 -17.63 3.93
N VAL A 8 9.70 -17.78 4.90
CA VAL A 8 10.01 -18.45 6.18
C VAL A 8 10.42 -19.90 5.95
N GLN A 9 9.69 -20.64 5.12
CA GLN A 9 10.01 -22.03 4.80
C GLN A 9 11.39 -22.13 4.13
N PHE A 10 11.64 -21.32 3.11
CA PHE A 10 12.93 -21.26 2.40
C PHE A 10 14.12 -21.01 3.36
N LEU A 11 13.98 -20.07 4.30
CA LEU A 11 15.07 -19.77 5.24
C LEU A 11 15.25 -20.85 6.30
N LYS A 12 14.16 -21.50 6.74
CA LYS A 12 14.23 -22.65 7.66
C LYS A 12 14.96 -23.83 7.03
N GLU A 13 14.71 -24.12 5.75
CA GLU A 13 15.43 -25.17 5.00
C GLU A 13 16.94 -24.91 4.91
N LYS A 14 17.36 -23.65 5.03
CA LYS A 14 18.78 -23.24 5.07
C LYS A 14 19.35 -23.18 6.49
N ASN A 15 18.64 -23.68 7.50
CA ASN A 15 19.01 -23.59 8.92
C ASN A 15 19.23 -22.15 9.40
N ILE A 16 18.55 -21.17 8.79
CA ILE A 16 18.62 -19.77 9.21
C ILE A 16 17.50 -19.52 10.23
N PRO A 17 17.81 -19.06 11.46
CA PRO A 17 16.80 -18.79 12.48
C PRO A 17 15.90 -17.64 12.00
N VAL A 18 14.59 -17.92 11.89
CA VAL A 18 13.61 -16.98 11.33
C VAL A 18 12.25 -17.16 12.00
N TYR A 19 11.51 -16.06 12.08
CA TYR A 19 10.11 -16.03 12.54
C TYR A 19 9.25 -15.25 11.55
N LEU A 20 7.99 -15.66 11.42
CA LEU A 20 6.98 -14.96 10.66
C LEU A 20 6.53 -13.72 11.44
N SER A 21 6.56 -12.55 10.79
CA SER A 21 6.12 -11.27 11.34
C SER A 21 5.30 -10.53 10.29
N SER A 22 4.28 -9.75 10.65
CA SER A 22 3.53 -8.96 9.67
C SER A 22 4.38 -7.85 9.04
N CYS A 23 3.88 -7.24 7.97
CA CYS A 23 4.55 -6.09 7.34
C CYS A 23 4.55 -4.89 8.31
N PHE A 24 5.72 -4.27 8.53
CA PHE A 24 5.88 -3.13 9.45
C PHE A 24 4.90 -1.98 9.18
N THR A 25 4.47 -1.80 7.93
CA THR A 25 3.48 -0.77 7.55
C THR A 25 2.14 -0.94 8.23
N GLN A 26 1.78 -2.15 8.66
CA GLN A 26 0.56 -2.42 9.44
C GLN A 26 0.60 -1.78 10.84
N MET A 27 1.79 -1.51 11.38
CA MET A 27 1.92 -0.87 12.69
C MET A 27 1.74 0.66 12.63
N ILE A 28 1.64 1.24 11.43
CA ILE A 28 1.47 2.69 11.27
C ILE A 28 0.00 3.04 11.43
N ASN A 29 -0.35 3.71 12.54
CA ASN A 29 -1.68 4.27 12.71
C ASN A 29 -1.77 5.67 12.07
N MET A 30 -2.53 5.79 10.98
CA MET A 30 -2.74 7.04 10.25
C MET A 30 -4.16 7.58 10.44
N TYR A 31 -5.06 6.79 11.02
CA TYR A 31 -6.41 7.21 11.33
C TYR A 31 -6.41 8.09 12.58
N GLN A 32 -6.69 9.38 12.39
CA GLN A 32 -6.74 10.38 13.47
C GLN A 32 -8.17 10.63 13.98
N GLY A 33 -9.06 9.63 13.89
CA GLY A 33 -10.50 9.83 14.10
C GLY A 33 -10.99 10.03 15.54
N GLU A 34 -10.12 10.24 16.52
CA GLU A 34 -10.53 10.42 17.93
C GLU A 34 -10.04 11.71 18.61
N ASN A 35 -8.99 12.38 18.12
CA ASN A 35 -8.34 13.48 18.86
C ASN A 35 -8.54 14.89 18.29
N ASP A 36 -9.28 15.05 17.20
CA ASP A 36 -9.60 16.37 16.67
C ASP A 36 -11.12 16.52 16.62
N ASN A 37 -11.63 17.71 16.99
CA ASN A 37 -13.01 18.16 16.76
C ASN A 37 -13.41 18.20 15.25
N VAL A 38 -12.68 17.50 14.39
CA VAL A 38 -12.94 17.25 12.99
C VAL A 38 -13.94 16.09 12.95
N LYS A 39 -15.22 16.44 12.75
CA LYS A 39 -16.28 15.50 12.37
C LYS A 39 -15.68 14.40 11.51
N SER A 40 -15.73 13.15 11.98
CA SER A 40 -15.18 11.96 11.29
C SER A 40 -15.27 12.16 9.78
N ALA A 41 -14.13 12.47 9.16
CA ALA A 41 -14.11 12.81 7.74
C ALA A 41 -14.70 11.61 7.01
N ARG A 42 -15.90 11.78 6.44
CA ARG A 42 -16.61 10.67 5.83
C ARG A 42 -15.72 10.13 4.71
N ARG A 43 -15.29 8.88 4.84
CA ARG A 43 -14.62 8.14 3.77
C ARG A 43 -15.59 8.05 2.60
N ASN A 44 -15.36 8.87 1.58
CA ASN A 44 -16.29 9.01 0.46
C ASN A 44 -15.70 8.51 -0.85
N ASP A 45 -14.37 8.43 -0.95
CA ASP A 45 -13.70 8.23 -2.24
C ASP A 45 -13.45 6.75 -2.55
N ILE A 46 -13.68 6.36 -3.80
CA ILE A 46 -13.13 5.13 -4.36
C ILE A 46 -11.71 5.45 -4.81
N VAL A 47 -10.72 4.78 -4.24
CA VAL A 47 -9.31 5.03 -4.52
C VAL A 47 -8.71 3.84 -5.25
N VAL A 48 -8.06 4.11 -6.39
CA VAL A 48 -7.38 3.11 -7.21
C VAL A 48 -5.88 3.38 -7.19
N VAL A 49 -5.08 2.36 -6.87
CA VAL A 49 -3.61 2.49 -6.77
C VAL A 49 -2.92 1.42 -7.61
N ASP A 50 -2.17 1.86 -8.63
CA ASP A 50 -1.36 1.01 -9.52
C ASP A 50 -2.14 -0.16 -10.17
N VAL A 51 -3.41 0.04 -10.49
CA VAL A 51 -4.25 -0.90 -11.25
C VAL A 51 -4.57 -0.32 -12.61
N ASP A 52 -4.53 -1.16 -13.64
CA ASP A 52 -4.94 -0.80 -15.00
C ASP A 52 -6.45 -0.44 -15.01
N PRO A 53 -6.82 0.79 -15.38
CA PRO A 53 -8.23 1.21 -15.43
C PRO A 53 -9.09 0.30 -16.31
N GLU A 54 -8.54 -0.35 -17.34
CA GLU A 54 -9.31 -1.23 -18.24
C GLU A 54 -9.89 -2.46 -17.53
N LEU A 55 -9.30 -2.87 -16.41
CA LEU A 55 -9.80 -3.96 -15.57
C LEU A 55 -11.00 -3.56 -14.72
N LEU A 56 -11.38 -2.27 -14.72
CA LEU A 56 -12.44 -1.73 -13.88
C LEU A 56 -13.73 -1.47 -14.69
N PRO A 57 -14.91 -1.69 -14.09
CA PRO A 57 -16.18 -1.25 -14.65
C PRO A 57 -16.15 0.24 -14.98
N LYS A 58 -16.86 0.66 -16.03
CA LYS A 58 -16.84 2.05 -16.50
C LYS A 58 -17.30 3.02 -15.42
N GLU A 59 -18.30 2.62 -14.65
CA GLU A 59 -18.89 3.38 -13.55
C GLU A 59 -17.85 3.68 -12.45
N ILE A 60 -16.92 2.75 -12.21
CA ILE A 60 -15.83 2.95 -11.25
C ILE A 60 -14.75 3.83 -11.87
N ARG A 61 -14.43 3.63 -13.15
CA ARG A 61 -13.43 4.46 -13.85
C ARG A 61 -13.76 5.93 -13.83
N ASP A 62 -15.03 6.27 -14.01
CA ASP A 62 -15.48 7.65 -14.13
C ASP A 62 -15.47 8.41 -12.77
N VAL A 63 -15.53 7.70 -11.64
CA VAL A 63 -15.65 8.31 -10.30
C VAL A 63 -14.43 8.09 -9.39
N ALA A 64 -13.56 7.14 -9.71
CA ALA A 64 -12.43 6.79 -8.86
C ALA A 64 -11.29 7.83 -8.91
N LYS A 65 -10.59 7.99 -7.78
CA LYS A 65 -9.36 8.76 -7.69
C LYS A 65 -8.16 7.84 -7.89
N TYR A 66 -7.31 8.16 -8.86
CA TYR A 66 -6.15 7.36 -9.23
C TYR A 66 -4.86 7.90 -8.60
N TYR A 67 -4.09 7.01 -7.98
CA TYR A 67 -2.78 7.32 -7.45
C TYR A 67 -1.76 6.26 -7.88
N SER A 68 -0.49 6.64 -7.80
CA SER A 68 0.65 5.76 -8.02
C SER A 68 1.51 5.76 -6.78
N ALA A 69 1.90 4.56 -6.32
CA ALA A 69 2.91 4.42 -5.28
C ALA A 69 4.34 4.50 -5.86
N LYS A 70 4.50 4.55 -7.19
CA LYS A 70 5.80 4.79 -7.82
C LYS A 70 6.22 6.23 -7.56
N VAL A 71 7.42 6.38 -6.99
CA VAL A 71 8.13 7.64 -7.02
C VAL A 71 8.85 7.72 -8.36
N ASP A 72 8.77 8.86 -9.01
CA ASP A 72 9.50 9.15 -10.24
C ASP A 72 11.01 9.00 -9.98
N ASP A 73 11.63 7.97 -10.56
CA ASP A 73 13.04 7.63 -10.34
C ASP A 73 13.98 8.70 -10.94
N ASP A 74 13.52 9.46 -11.93
CA ASP A 74 14.28 10.54 -12.56
C ASP A 74 14.39 11.77 -11.63
N LYS A 75 13.45 11.89 -10.69
CA LYS A 75 13.54 12.87 -9.61
C LYS A 75 14.39 12.26 -8.50
N LYS A 76 15.60 12.78 -8.32
CA LYS A 76 16.46 12.54 -7.14
C LYS A 76 15.84 13.14 -5.87
N LEU A 77 14.67 12.62 -5.47
CA LEU A 77 14.01 13.01 -4.24
C LEU A 77 14.85 12.57 -3.05
N SER A 78 15.05 13.51 -2.13
CA SER A 78 15.66 13.24 -0.84
C SER A 78 14.86 12.18 -0.07
N ARG A 79 15.52 11.51 0.88
CA ARG A 79 14.85 10.56 1.78
C ARG A 79 13.63 11.18 2.48
N LYS A 80 13.72 12.46 2.85
CA LYS A 80 12.62 13.21 3.49
C LYS A 80 11.42 13.37 2.56
N GLU A 81 11.65 13.70 1.28
CA GLU A 81 10.58 13.84 0.30
C GLU A 81 9.91 12.50 -0.04
N ARG A 82 10.70 11.43 -0.17
CA ARG A 82 10.19 10.07 -0.35
C ARG A 82 9.30 9.65 0.82
N LEU A 83 9.75 9.92 2.05
CA LEU A 83 8.93 9.68 3.25
C LEU A 83 7.67 10.52 3.24
N LYS A 84 7.75 11.83 2.94
CA LYS A 84 6.58 12.72 2.87
C LYS A 84 5.55 12.21 1.86
N HIS A 85 6.00 11.73 0.69
CA HIS A 85 5.12 11.12 -0.31
C HIS A 85 4.45 9.84 0.22
N ALA A 86 5.22 8.93 0.83
CA ALA A 86 4.68 7.71 1.42
C ALA A 86 3.64 8.00 2.52
N TYR A 87 3.93 8.92 3.44
CA TYR A 87 3.00 9.33 4.49
C TYR A 87 1.73 9.97 3.93
N ARG A 88 1.84 10.76 2.84
CA ARG A 88 0.67 11.32 2.16
C ARG A 88 -0.23 10.22 1.61
N LEU A 89 0.33 9.22 0.93
CA LEU A 89 -0.46 8.09 0.40
C LEU A 89 -1.11 7.29 1.52
N LEU A 90 -0.38 6.96 2.58
CA LEU A 90 -0.93 6.23 3.72
C LEU A 90 -2.08 7.00 4.40
N ARG A 91 -2.01 8.34 4.46
CA ARG A 91 -3.11 9.18 4.97
C ARG A 91 -4.33 9.12 4.06
N ILE A 92 -4.16 9.19 2.74
CA ILE A 92 -5.26 9.06 1.77
C ILE A 92 -5.95 7.71 1.96
N TYR A 93 -5.16 6.64 2.05
CA TYR A 93 -5.68 5.28 2.25
C TYR A 93 -6.47 5.18 3.55
N ALA A 94 -5.98 5.74 4.65
CA ALA A 94 -6.62 5.60 5.97
C ALA A 94 -7.81 6.53 6.20
N SER A 95 -7.76 7.77 5.69
CA SER A 95 -8.68 8.85 6.09
C SER A 95 -9.72 9.22 5.02
N GLU A 96 -9.35 9.15 3.73
CA GLU A 96 -10.21 9.66 2.64
C GLU A 96 -10.93 8.52 1.90
N THR A 97 -10.35 7.32 1.95
CA THR A 97 -10.75 6.18 1.13
C THR A 97 -11.92 5.40 1.72
N LYS A 98 -13.03 5.30 0.96
CA LYS A 98 -14.16 4.41 1.24
C LYS A 98 -13.87 2.96 0.88
N VAL A 99 -13.20 2.75 -0.25
CA VAL A 99 -12.73 1.44 -0.72
C VAL A 99 -11.46 1.64 -1.53
N LEU A 100 -10.44 0.82 -1.24
CA LEU A 100 -9.16 0.83 -1.94
C LEU A 100 -9.11 -0.33 -2.94
N ILE A 101 -8.83 -0.03 -4.20
CA ILE A 101 -8.61 -1.03 -5.26
C ILE A 101 -7.12 -0.97 -5.64
N THR A 102 -6.37 -2.05 -5.45
CA THR A 102 -4.92 -2.02 -5.70
C THR A 102 -4.33 -3.38 -6.03
N SER A 103 -3.24 -3.41 -6.79
CA SER A 103 -2.37 -4.58 -6.99
C SER A 103 -1.15 -4.59 -6.04
N ARG A 104 -1.02 -3.55 -5.18
CA ARG A 104 0.14 -3.37 -4.29
C ARG A 104 -0.14 -3.88 -2.89
N ILE A 105 0.57 -4.93 -2.48
CA ILE A 105 0.50 -5.44 -1.10
C ILE A 105 0.82 -4.34 -0.07
N HIS A 106 1.80 -3.47 -0.35
CA HIS A 106 2.17 -2.35 0.53
C HIS A 106 1.16 -1.19 0.59
N ALA A 107 0.15 -1.17 -0.28
CA ALA A 107 -1.00 -0.27 -0.14
C ALA A 107 -2.19 -0.99 0.52
N ALA A 108 -2.43 -2.24 0.11
CA ALA A 108 -3.52 -3.07 0.61
C ALA A 108 -3.43 -3.34 2.12
N LEU A 109 -2.29 -3.83 2.60
CA LEU A 109 -2.12 -4.24 3.99
C LEU A 109 -2.32 -3.08 4.99
N PRO A 110 -1.66 -1.91 4.86
CA PRO A 110 -1.90 -0.82 5.80
C PRO A 110 -3.33 -0.31 5.73
N ALA A 111 -3.94 -0.18 4.55
CA ALA A 111 -5.33 0.26 4.43
C ALA A 111 -6.31 -0.70 5.13
N SER A 112 -6.11 -2.01 4.96
CA SER A 112 -6.93 -3.04 5.60
C SER A 112 -6.87 -2.95 7.13
N VAL A 113 -5.69 -2.72 7.70
CA VAL A 113 -5.53 -2.57 9.16
C VAL A 113 -6.17 -1.29 9.69
N GLN A 114 -6.25 -0.25 8.86
CA GLN A 114 -6.97 1.00 9.17
C GLN A 114 -8.51 0.85 9.02
N GLY A 115 -9.02 -0.36 8.76
CA GLY A 115 -10.44 -0.63 8.60
C GLY A 115 -11.04 -0.15 7.28
N VAL A 116 -10.21 0.01 6.25
CA VAL A 116 -10.65 0.38 4.89
C VAL A 116 -10.87 -0.90 4.11
N PRO A 117 -12.05 -1.13 3.51
CA PRO A 117 -12.27 -2.23 2.58
C PRO A 117 -11.28 -2.21 1.42
N VAL A 118 -10.65 -3.35 1.13
CA VAL A 118 -9.65 -3.48 0.05
C VAL A 118 -10.10 -4.51 -0.97
N ILE A 119 -10.07 -4.13 -2.25
CA ILE A 119 -10.17 -5.03 -3.40
C ILE A 119 -8.75 -5.20 -3.95
N PHE A 120 -8.16 -6.36 -3.69
CA PHE A 120 -6.82 -6.67 -4.17
C PHE A 120 -6.90 -7.28 -5.57
N VAL A 121 -6.23 -6.65 -6.54
CA VAL A 121 -6.16 -7.11 -7.93
C VAL A 121 -4.86 -7.87 -8.12
N GLU A 122 -4.94 -9.19 -8.14
CA GLU A 122 -3.79 -10.04 -8.42
C GLU A 122 -3.35 -9.88 -9.88
N GLN A 123 -2.04 -9.74 -10.09
CA GLN A 123 -1.42 -9.62 -11.41
C GLN A 123 -0.29 -10.65 -11.53
N LYS A 124 0.00 -11.14 -12.75
CA LYS A 124 1.06 -12.14 -13.00
C LYS A 124 2.42 -11.76 -12.40
N LEU A 125 2.71 -10.46 -12.35
CA LEU A 125 3.85 -9.90 -11.65
C LEU A 125 3.32 -8.85 -10.67
N LEU A 126 3.42 -9.13 -9.38
CA LEU A 126 3.10 -8.14 -8.37
C LEU A 126 4.13 -7.00 -8.44
N PRO A 127 3.70 -5.73 -8.45
CA PRO A 127 4.60 -4.61 -8.57
C PRO A 127 5.51 -4.49 -7.33
N GLY A 128 6.75 -4.94 -7.47
CA GLY A 128 7.77 -4.87 -6.44
C GLY A 128 8.29 -3.46 -6.18
N GLY A 129 9.23 -3.36 -5.22
CA GLY A 129 10.04 -2.17 -5.03
C GLY A 129 11.02 -2.05 -6.20
N GLY A 130 10.78 -1.07 -7.09
CA GLY A 130 11.67 -0.76 -8.19
C GLY A 130 13.12 -0.57 -7.72
N GLY A 131 14.03 -1.07 -8.54
CA GLY A 131 15.46 -1.02 -8.31
C GLY A 131 16.09 -2.16 -9.09
N GLY A 132 16.81 -1.87 -10.16
CA GLY A 132 17.63 -2.85 -10.87
C GLY A 132 18.76 -3.35 -9.97
N ARG A 133 18.43 -4.20 -8.99
CA ARG A 133 19.37 -4.80 -8.04
C ARG A 133 20.09 -5.97 -8.73
N THR A 134 20.86 -5.67 -9.77
CA THR A 134 21.72 -6.64 -10.49
C THR A 134 23.18 -6.57 -10.06
N LYS A 135 23.51 -5.72 -9.08
CA LYS A 135 24.85 -5.66 -8.48
C LYS A 135 24.72 -5.80 -6.98
N GLY A 136 24.81 -7.06 -6.53
CA GLY A 136 25.18 -7.40 -5.16
C GLY A 136 26.68 -7.27 -4.96
#